data_AF-A0A1B9Y1W6-F1
#
_entry.id   AF-A0A1B9Y1W6-F1
#
_cell.length_a   1.000
_cell.length_b   1.000
_cell.length_c   1.000
_cell.angle_alpha   90.00
_cell.angle_beta   90.00
_cell.angle_gamma   90.00
#
_symmetry.space_group_name_H-M   'P 1'
#
loop_
_entity.id
_entity.type
_entity.pdbx_description
1 polymer ?
#
loop_
_entity_poly.entity_id
_entity_poly.type
_entity_poly.pdbx_seq_one_letter_code
_entity_poly.pdbx_strand_id
1 'polypeptide(L)'
;MDVIDENGKAVPNQESKRVLAGILGIILGPLGVHKFVLGYTKEGLIMLLGSILTCGFAAPIFSIIGLIEGIMYLTKSDEEFVQTYQVNQKGWF
;
A
#
# COMPACT_ATOMS: atom_id res chain seq x y z
N MET A 1 6.63 21.75 11.93
CA MET A 1 7.87 22.42 11.50
C MET A 1 8.31 21.69 10.25
N ASP A 2 8.21 22.30 9.08
CA ASP A 2 8.68 21.68 7.85
C ASP A 2 10.20 21.58 7.91
N VAL A 3 10.72 20.37 7.78
CA VAL A 3 12.16 20.14 7.72
C VAL A 3 12.58 20.57 6.31
N ILE A 4 13.45 21.57 6.23
CA ILE A 4 14.02 22.03 4.96
C ILE A 4 15.28 21.20 4.67
N ASP A 5 15.42 20.72 3.43
CA ASP A 5 16.65 20.05 3.00
C ASP A 5 17.80 21.07 2.80
N GLU A 6 18.99 20.57 2.51
CA GLU A 6 20.19 21.38 2.22
C GLU A 6 20.03 22.31 1.00
N ASN A 7 19.00 22.09 0.17
CA ASN A 7 18.68 22.88 -1.02
C ASN A 7 17.51 23.86 -0.79
N GLY A 8 17.05 24.02 0.47
CA GLY A 8 15.95 24.92 0.82
C GLY A 8 14.58 24.44 0.34
N LYS A 9 14.45 23.17 -0.05
CA LYS A 9 13.19 22.56 -0.46
C LYS A 9 12.53 22.00 0.80
N ALA A 10 11.24 22.28 0.98
CA ALA A 10 10.47 21.62 2.02
C ALA A 10 10.55 20.11 1.77
N VAL A 11 11.19 19.38 2.69
CA VAL A 11 11.10 17.92 2.69
C VAL A 11 9.62 17.64 2.92
N PRO A 12 8.91 17.00 1.98
CA PRO A 12 7.53 16.65 2.23
C PRO A 12 7.54 15.78 3.48
N ASN A 13 6.99 16.32 4.57
CA ASN A 13 6.73 15.58 5.80
C ASN A 13 5.57 14.62 5.53
N GLN A 14 5.78 13.70 4.59
CA GLN A 14 4.82 12.70 4.20
C GLN A 14 4.80 11.69 5.34
N GLU A 15 3.74 11.74 6.13
CA GLU A 15 3.51 10.72 7.15
C GLU A 15 3.51 9.34 6.50
N SER A 16 4.28 8.45 7.12
CA SER A 16 4.38 7.06 6.67
C SER A 16 3.04 6.37 6.90
N LYS A 17 2.43 5.92 5.80
CA LYS A 17 1.22 5.09 5.84
C LYS A 17 1.56 3.60 6.02
N ARG A 18 2.82 3.26 6.31
CA ARG A 18 3.35 1.89 6.36
C ARG A 18 2.51 0.98 7.25
N VAL A 19 2.29 1.39 8.51
CA VAL A 19 1.57 0.58 9.50
C VAL A 19 0.12 0.39 9.09
N LEU A 20 -0.54 1.47 8.64
CA LEU A 20 -1.92 1.45 8.19
C LEU A 20 -2.09 0.53 6.96
N ALA A 21 -1.27 0.71 5.93
CA ALA A 21 -1.30 -0.11 4.73
C ALA A 21 -0.94 -1.57 5.01
N GLY A 22 0.02 -1.82 5.91
CA GLY A 22 0.44 -3.15 6.33
C GLY A 22 -0.68 -3.94 7.02
N ILE A 23 -1.29 -3.35 8.06
CA ILE A 23 -2.39 -3.98 8.81
C ILE A 23 -3.61 -4.21 7.91
N LEU A 24 -3.96 -3.23 7.08
CA LEU A 24 -5.07 -3.37 6.14
C LEU A 24 -4.80 -4.43 5.07
N GLY A 25 -3.55 -4.62 4.65
CA GLY A 25 -3.17 -5.68 3.73
C GLY A 25 -3.36 -7.07 4.34
N ILE A 26 -3.08 -7.22 5.64
CA ILE A 26 -3.23 -8.50 6.35
C ILE A 26 -4.71 -8.83 6.59
N ILE A 27 -5.50 -7.86 7.06
CA ILE A 27 -6.90 -8.10 7.48
C ILE A 27 -7.87 -8.02 6.30
N LEU A 28 -7.67 -7.05 5.41
CA LEU A 28 -8.56 -6.74 4.28
C LEU A 28 -7.85 -6.92 2.92
N GLY A 29 -6.79 -7.74 2.90
CA GLY A 29 -6.04 -8.11 1.70
C GLY A 29 -6.89 -8.52 0.50
N PRO A 30 -7.86 -9.45 0.61
CA PRO A 30 -8.66 -9.88 -0.54
C PRO A 30 -9.56 -8.78 -1.12
N LEU A 31 -9.81 -7.70 -0.38
CA LEU A 31 -10.57 -6.53 -0.86
C LEU A 31 -9.66 -5.45 -1.48
N GLY A 32 -8.34 -5.52 -1.27
CA GLY A 32 -7.37 -4.55 -1.80
C GLY A 32 -7.41 -3.18 -1.11
N VAL A 33 -7.95 -3.07 0.11
CA VAL A 33 -8.15 -1.78 0.82
C VAL A 33 -6.83 -1.02 1.04
N HIS A 34 -5.74 -1.75 1.30
CA HIS A 34 -4.40 -1.18 1.49
C HIS A 34 -3.89 -0.42 0.25
N LYS A 35 -4.31 -0.80 -0.96
CA LYS A 35 -3.97 -0.11 -2.20
C LYS A 35 -4.65 1.26 -2.30
N PHE A 36 -5.91 1.36 -1.91
CA PHE A 36 -6.64 2.63 -1.92
C PHE A 36 -6.04 3.65 -0.94
N VAL A 37 -5.54 3.19 0.22
CA VAL A 37 -4.85 4.06 1.21
C VAL A 37 -3.60 4.73 0.63
N LEU A 38 -2.92 4.03 -0.28
CA LEU A 38 -1.73 4.51 -0.99
C LEU A 38 -2.05 5.33 -2.25
N GLY A 39 -3.33 5.44 -2.63
CA GLY A 39 -3.76 6.13 -3.85
C GLY A 39 -3.79 5.25 -5.10
N TYR A 40 -3.49 3.95 -4.96
CA TYR A 40 -3.47 2.94 -6.04
C TYR A 40 -4.89 2.47 -6.39
N THR A 41 -5.68 3.40 -6.91
CA THR A 41 -7.11 3.18 -7.18
C THR A 41 -7.31 2.08 -8.23
N LYS A 42 -6.40 1.97 -9.21
CA LYS A 42 -6.51 0.96 -10.28
C LYS A 42 -6.28 -0.45 -9.73
N GLU A 43 -5.22 -0.62 -8.96
CA GLU A 43 -4.80 -1.87 -8.34
C GLU A 43 -5.84 -2.33 -7.29
N GLY A 44 -6.30 -1.41 -6.45
CA GLY A 44 -7.37 -1.67 -5.50
C GLY A 44 -8.66 -2.11 -6.20
N LEU A 45 -9.02 -1.48 -7.33
CA LEU A 45 -10.20 -1.86 -8.10
C LEU A 45 -10.03 -3.24 -8.78
N ILE A 46 -8.83 -3.58 -9.25
CA ILE A 46 -8.53 -4.92 -9.78
C ILE A 46 -8.74 -5.99 -8.71
N MET A 47 -8.25 -5.78 -7.49
CA MET A 47 -8.45 -6.73 -6.38
C MET A 47 -9.93 -6.83 -5.99
N LEU A 48 -10.60 -5.68 -5.85
CA LEU A 48 -12.00 -5.63 -5.45
C LEU A 48 -12.94 -6.27 -6.49
N LEU A 49 -12.84 -5.84 -7.75
CA LEU A 49 -13.64 -6.39 -8.83
C LEU A 49 -13.24 -7.82 -9.15
N GLY A 50 -11.95 -8.16 -9.08
CA GLY A 50 -11.48 -9.53 -9.25
C GLY A 50 -12.11 -10.46 -8.23
N SER A 51 -12.12 -10.08 -6.95
CA SER A 51 -12.79 -10.84 -5.88
C SER A 51 -14.31 -10.91 -6.07
N ILE A 52 -14.98 -9.82 -6.46
CA ILE A 52 -16.46 -9.77 -6.58
C ILE A 52 -16.97 -10.44 -7.86
N LEU A 53 -16.41 -10.12 -9.02
CA LEU A 53 -16.85 -10.61 -10.33
C LEU A 53 -16.59 -12.10 -10.52
N THR A 54 -15.58 -12.65 -9.83
CA THR A 54 -15.36 -14.09 -9.77
C THR A 54 -16.20 -14.79 -8.70
N CYS A 55 -17.20 -14.12 -8.11
CA CYS A 55 -18.01 -14.65 -7.02
C CYS A 55 -17.18 -15.18 -5.84
N GLY A 56 -16.05 -14.52 -5.55
CA GLY A 56 -15.13 -14.89 -4.46
C GLY A 56 -14.10 -15.97 -4.82
N PHE A 57 -14.10 -16.55 -6.02
CA PHE A 57 -13.12 -17.57 -6.39
C PHE A 57 -11.68 -17.04 -6.44
N ALA A 58 -11.48 -15.77 -6.81
CA ALA A 58 -10.16 -15.13 -6.80
C ALA A 58 -9.76 -14.57 -5.42
N ALA A 59 -10.69 -14.52 -4.45
CA ALA A 59 -10.42 -14.00 -3.10
C ALA A 59 -9.24 -14.69 -2.39
N PRO A 60 -9.05 -16.03 -2.41
CA PRO A 60 -7.88 -16.64 -1.78
C PRO A 60 -6.56 -16.19 -2.41
N ILE A 61 -6.52 -15.97 -3.72
CA ILE A 61 -5.32 -15.49 -4.43
C ILE A 61 -5.00 -14.07 -3.98
N PHE A 62 -6.00 -13.17 -4.01
CA PHE A 62 -5.82 -11.79 -3.55
C PHE A 62 -5.53 -11.68 -2.05
N SER A 63 -6.04 -12.61 -1.24
CA SER A 63 -5.71 -12.69 0.18
C SER A 63 -4.24 -13.03 0.41
N ILE A 64 -3.67 -13.93 -0.39
CA ILE A 64 -2.24 -14.25 -0.32
C ILE A 64 -1.41 -13.04 -0.75
N ILE A 65 -1.79 -12.37 -1.84
CA ILE A 65 -1.11 -11.15 -2.30
C ILE A 65 -1.14 -10.07 -1.21
N GLY A 66 -2.32 -9.78 -0.65
CA GLY A 66 -2.49 -8.79 0.42
C GLY A 66 -1.71 -9.15 1.69
N LEU A 67 -1.63 -10.44 2.06
CA LEU A 67 -0.83 -10.89 3.19
C LEU A 67 0.68 -10.66 2.96
N ILE A 68 1.19 -11.04 1.78
CA ILE A 68 2.60 -10.84 1.42
C ILE A 68 2.94 -9.35 1.42
N GLU A 69 2.12 -8.52 0.78
CA GLU A 69 2.32 -7.07 0.76
C GLU A 69 2.18 -6.46 2.14
N GLY A 70 1.22 -6.90 2.94
CA GLY A 70 1.02 -6.45 4.32
C GLY A 70 2.25 -6.69 5.19
N ILE A 71 2.82 -7.90 5.14
CA ILE A 71 4.07 -8.23 5.84
C ILE A 71 5.23 -7.42 5.26
N MET A 72 5.37 -7.33 3.94
CA MET A 72 6.44 -6.59 3.28
C MET A 72 6.43 -5.10 3.64
N TYR A 73 5.25 -4.50 3.78
CA TYR A 73 5.12 -3.12 4.20
C TYR A 73 5.61 -2.96 5.64
N LEU A 74 5.19 -3.85 6.54
CA LEU A 74 5.59 -3.80 7.95
C LEU A 74 7.08 -4.09 8.18
N THR A 75 7.74 -4.81 7.28
CA THR A 75 9.18 -5.12 7.41
C THR A 75 10.11 -4.07 6.82
N LYS A 76 9.59 -3.08 6.09
CA LYS A 76 10.39 -1.96 5.54
C LYS A 76 10.58 -0.85 6.56
N SER A 77 11.64 -0.04 6.43
CA SER A 77 11.74 1.23 7.19
C SER A 77 10.69 2.23 6.70
N ASP A 78 10.37 3.23 7.52
CA ASP A 78 9.42 4.28 7.11
C ASP A 78 9.93 5.08 5.92
N GLU A 79 11.24 5.40 5.86
CA GLU A 79 11.79 6.14 4.71
C GLU A 79 11.74 5.30 3.43
N GLU A 80 12.12 4.02 3.51
CA GLU A 80 12.05 3.12 2.37
C GLU A 80 10.62 2.94 1.88
N PHE A 81 9.66 2.83 2.80
CA PHE A 81 8.25 2.69 2.47
C PHE A 81 7.73 3.95 1.76
N VAL A 82 7.99 5.13 2.32
CA VAL A 82 7.57 6.40 1.73
C VAL A 82 8.17 6.56 0.34
N GLN A 83 9.47 6.34 0.18
CA GLN A 83 10.14 6.44 -1.12
C GLN A 83 9.56 5.44 -2.13
N THR A 84 9.37 4.18 -1.74
CA THR A 84 8.94 3.13 -2.70
C THR A 84 7.45 3.23 -3.05
N TYR A 85 6.60 3.43 -2.05
CA TYR A 85 5.14 3.25 -2.18
C TYR A 85 4.34 4.55 -2.09
N GLN A 86 4.89 5.63 -1.54
CA GLN A 86 4.18 6.93 -1.52
C GLN A 86 4.71 7.88 -2.59
N VAL A 87 6.02 7.87 -2.85
CA VAL A 87 6.68 8.73 -3.85
C VAL A 87 6.77 8.06 -5.21
N ASN A 88 7.42 6.89 -5.30
CA ASN A 88 7.60 6.17 -6.57
C ASN A 88 6.37 5.38 -7.03
N GLN A 89 5.33 5.32 -6.20
CA GLN A 89 4.07 4.67 -6.52
C GLN A 89 4.21 3.23 -7.07
N LYS A 90 5.06 2.41 -6.44
CA LYS A 90 5.20 0.99 -6.80
C LYS A 90 3.88 0.23 -6.58
N GLY A 91 3.19 -0.09 -7.68
CA GLY A 91 1.82 -0.63 -7.66
C GLY A 91 1.68 -2.05 -7.10
N TRP A 92 2.67 -2.92 -7.29
CA TRP A 92 2.71 -4.31 -6.78
C TRP A 92 4.12 -4.64 -6.28
N PHE A 93 4.21 -5.59 -5.31
CA PHE A 93 5.44 -6.17 -4.71
C PHE A 93 6.74 -5.41 -4.98
#